data_AF-A0A3Q3M871-F1
#
_entry.id   AF-A0A3Q3M871-F1
#
_cell.length_a   1.000
_cell.length_b   1.000
_cell.length_c   1.000
_cell.angle_alpha   90.00
_cell.angle_beta   90.00
_cell.angle_gamma   90.00
#
_symmetry.space_group_name_H-M   'P 1'
#
loop_
_entity.id
_entity.type
_entity.pdbx_description
1 polymer ?
#
loop_
_entity_poly.entity_id
_entity_poly.type
_entity_poly.pdbx_seq_one_letter_code
_entity_poly.pdbx_strand_id
1 'polypeptide(L)'
;SSPLTLESIYVNITIILIFFVLIFILICFLIFFYVSSDAPKFPSVSVSPSAEIVEGSSVTLTCSSDANPAANYTWFKEDEDSPTASGQIFNINNTSPEHSGHYICIAQNTRGRHNSTVHLTVLEGKLHPHCFTGHMTL
;
A
#
# COMPACT_ATOMS: atom_id res chain seq x y z
N SER A 1 -49.28 -25.46 -44.26
CA SER A 1 -48.24 -25.44 -43.20
C SER A 1 -48.82 -24.68 -42.02
N SER A 2 -48.89 -25.31 -40.84
CA SER A 2 -49.66 -24.79 -39.69
C SER A 2 -48.94 -23.63 -38.99
N PRO A 3 -49.60 -22.48 -38.72
CA PRO A 3 -48.98 -21.30 -38.10
C PRO A 3 -48.42 -21.57 -36.68
N LEU A 4 -48.93 -22.61 -36.01
CA LEU A 4 -48.45 -23.05 -34.69
C LEU A 4 -46.99 -23.53 -34.69
N THR A 5 -46.43 -23.95 -35.83
CA THR A 5 -45.03 -24.40 -35.89
C THR A 5 -44.05 -23.23 -35.98
N LEU A 6 -44.45 -22.13 -36.62
CA LEU A 6 -43.60 -20.95 -36.79
C LEU A 6 -43.43 -20.18 -35.47
N GLU A 7 -44.53 -20.00 -34.72
CA GLU A 7 -44.50 -19.41 -33.37
C GLU A 7 -43.61 -20.21 -32.42
N SER A 8 -43.73 -21.54 -32.45
CA SER A 8 -42.90 -22.45 -31.65
C SER A 8 -41.40 -22.35 -32.01
N ILE A 9 -41.08 -22.26 -33.30
CA ILE A 9 -39.71 -22.07 -33.79
C ILE A 9 -39.16 -20.71 -33.34
N TYR A 10 -39.94 -19.63 -33.47
CA TYR A 10 -39.53 -18.28 -33.06
C TYR A 10 -39.25 -18.20 -31.55
N VAL A 11 -40.13 -18.78 -30.73
CA VAL A 11 -39.93 -18.87 -29.27
C VAL A 11 -38.67 -19.65 -28.94
N ASN A 12 -38.42 -20.80 -29.58
CA ASN A 12 -37.23 -21.61 -29.34
C ASN A 12 -35.93 -20.86 -29.72
N ILE A 13 -35.91 -20.21 -30.89
CA ILE A 13 -34.77 -19.37 -31.31
C ILE A 13 -34.55 -18.22 -30.31
N THR A 14 -35.62 -17.56 -29.87
CA THR A 14 -35.52 -16.47 -28.89
C THR A 14 -34.94 -16.95 -27.56
N ILE A 15 -35.38 -18.11 -27.06
CA ILE A 15 -34.84 -18.74 -25.84
C ILE A 15 -33.35 -19.07 -26.01
N ILE A 16 -32.97 -19.66 -27.16
CA ILE A 16 -31.58 -19.97 -27.48
C ILE A 16 -30.72 -18.71 -27.50
N LEU A 17 -31.19 -17.64 -28.14
CA LEU A 17 -30.48 -16.35 -28.18
C LEU A 17 -30.32 -15.75 -26.78
N ILE A 18 -31.38 -15.77 -25.95
CA ILE A 18 -31.30 -15.31 -24.55
C ILE A 18 -30.27 -16.12 -23.78
N PHE A 19 -30.24 -17.43 -23.94
CA PHE A 19 -29.26 -18.29 -23.28
C PHE A 19 -27.82 -17.95 -23.67
N PHE A 20 -27.55 -17.73 -24.96
CA PHE A 20 -26.24 -17.26 -25.42
C PHE A 20 -25.86 -15.88 -24.88
N VAL A 21 -26.82 -14.95 -24.81
CA VAL A 21 -26.60 -13.62 -24.22
C VAL A 21 -26.26 -13.74 -22.73
N LEU A 22 -26.98 -14.57 -21.97
CA LEU A 22 -26.68 -14.81 -20.56
C LEU A 22 -25.31 -15.45 -20.33
N ILE A 23 -24.93 -16.42 -21.18
CA ILE A 23 -23.60 -17.02 -21.14
C ILE A 23 -22.52 -15.97 -21.41
N PHE A 24 -22.70 -15.13 -22.44
CA PHE A 24 -21.76 -14.08 -22.77
C PHE A 24 -21.61 -13.09 -21.60
N ILE A 25 -22.73 -12.65 -21.00
CA ILE A 25 -22.71 -11.77 -19.82
C ILE A 25 -21.97 -12.43 -18.65
N LEU A 26 -22.22 -13.73 -18.39
CA LEU A 26 -21.53 -14.47 -17.33
C LEU A 26 -20.02 -14.58 -17.61
N ILE A 27 -19.63 -14.89 -18.85
CA ILE A 27 -18.22 -14.95 -19.26
C ILE A 27 -17.56 -13.57 -19.11
N CYS A 28 -18.21 -12.50 -19.57
CA CYS A 28 -17.72 -11.13 -19.42
C CYS A 28 -17.57 -10.75 -17.94
N PHE A 29 -18.53 -11.11 -17.10
CA PHE A 29 -18.45 -10.92 -15.66
C PHE A 29 -17.26 -11.66 -15.08
N LEU A 30 -17.12 -12.96 -15.36
CA LEU A 30 -16.00 -13.76 -14.88
C LEU A 30 -14.65 -13.22 -15.36
N ILE A 31 -14.53 -12.80 -16.62
CA ILE A 31 -13.33 -12.17 -17.17
C ILE A 31 -13.05 -10.85 -16.46
N PHE A 32 -14.04 -9.98 -16.28
CA PHE A 32 -13.86 -8.69 -15.62
C PHE A 32 -13.42 -8.85 -14.16
N PHE A 33 -14.04 -9.76 -13.40
CA PHE A 33 -13.67 -10.05 -12.02
C PHE A 33 -12.29 -10.73 -11.92
N TYR A 34 -11.93 -11.58 -12.88
CA TYR A 34 -10.63 -12.26 -12.89
C TYR A 34 -9.48 -11.34 -13.30
N VAL A 35 -9.67 -10.51 -14.34
CA VAL A 35 -8.68 -9.54 -14.84
C VAL A 35 -8.40 -8.45 -13.82
N SER A 36 -9.33 -8.17 -12.92
CA SER A 36 -9.14 -7.10 -11.93
C SER A 36 -8.20 -7.50 -10.80
N SER A 37 -7.88 -8.79 -10.59
CA SER A 37 -7.16 -9.19 -9.37
C SER A 37 -5.66 -9.43 -9.57
N ASP A 38 -4.85 -8.52 -9.02
CA ASP A 38 -3.39 -8.48 -9.14
C ASP A 38 -2.71 -8.47 -7.77
N ALA A 39 -1.50 -9.04 -7.71
CA ALA A 39 -0.62 -8.86 -6.55
C ALA A 39 -0.21 -7.38 -6.42
N PRO A 40 0.14 -6.91 -5.21
CA PRO A 40 0.61 -5.54 -5.03
C PRO A 40 1.85 -5.32 -5.89
N LYS A 41 1.91 -4.23 -6.66
CA LYS A 41 3.18 -3.84 -7.30
C LYS A 41 4.25 -3.56 -6.25
N PHE A 42 5.51 -3.54 -6.67
CA PHE A 42 6.62 -3.14 -5.81
C PHE A 42 6.29 -1.83 -5.08
N PRO A 43 6.18 -1.84 -3.74
CA PRO A 43 5.75 -0.66 -3.02
C PRO A 43 6.80 0.45 -3.11
N SER A 44 6.34 1.69 -3.23
CA SER A 44 7.18 2.87 -3.08
C SER A 44 7.11 3.38 -1.65
N VAL A 45 8.25 3.74 -1.06
CA VAL A 45 8.32 4.35 0.27
C VAL A 45 8.80 5.79 0.13
N SER A 46 8.09 6.72 0.77
CA SER A 46 8.45 8.14 0.86
C SER A 46 8.61 8.57 2.31
N VAL A 47 9.55 9.47 2.56
CA VAL A 47 9.86 10.03 3.88
C VAL A 47 9.59 11.52 3.86
N SER A 48 8.86 12.02 4.86
CA SER A 48 8.58 13.45 5.03
C SER A 48 8.90 13.88 6.46
N PRO A 49 9.63 15.00 6.68
CA PRO A 49 10.10 15.98 5.69
C PRO A 49 11.36 15.55 4.91
N SER A 50 12.22 14.72 5.50
CA SER A 50 13.48 14.24 4.89
C SER A 50 13.95 12.95 5.55
N ALA A 51 14.80 12.19 4.85
CA ALA A 51 15.41 10.96 5.38
C ALA A 51 16.50 11.22 6.43
N GLU A 52 16.99 12.45 6.52
CA GLU A 52 17.84 12.94 7.59
C GLU A 52 17.01 13.90 8.45
N ILE A 53 16.86 13.59 9.74
CA ILE A 53 16.07 14.40 10.66
C ILE A 53 16.82 14.64 11.98
N VAL A 54 16.59 15.77 12.62
CA VAL A 54 17.21 16.09 13.91
C VAL A 54 16.42 15.46 15.05
N GLU A 55 17.12 15.02 16.09
CA GLU A 55 16.54 14.57 17.36
C GLU A 55 15.44 15.51 17.88
N GLY A 56 14.41 14.94 18.51
CA GLY A 56 13.22 15.63 19.01
C GLY A 56 12.17 15.96 17.94
N SER A 57 12.48 15.76 16.66
CA SER A 57 11.55 16.04 15.56
C SER A 57 10.52 14.92 15.35
N SER A 58 9.69 15.05 14.31
CA SER A 58 8.76 14.01 13.88
C SER A 58 8.91 13.73 12.40
N VAL A 59 8.83 12.46 12.02
CA VAL A 59 8.95 11.99 10.63
C VAL A 59 7.79 11.06 10.28
N THR A 60 7.33 11.16 9.04
CA THR A 60 6.28 10.31 8.49
C THR A 60 6.84 9.46 7.36
N LEU A 61 6.75 8.14 7.54
CA LEU A 61 7.01 7.15 6.49
C LEU A 61 5.69 6.77 5.84
N THR A 62 5.62 6.89 4.51
CA THR A 62 4.43 6.50 3.74
C THR A 62 4.81 5.44 2.72
N CYS A 63 4.07 4.35 2.71
CA CYS A 63 4.21 3.28 1.73
C CYS A 63 3.06 3.37 0.73
N SER A 64 3.25 2.98 -0.52
CA SER A 64 2.16 2.96 -1.49
C SER A 64 2.38 1.87 -2.53
N SER A 65 1.32 1.19 -2.93
CA SER A 65 1.34 0.15 -3.94
C SER A 65 -0.01 0.11 -4.66
N ASP A 66 0.04 -0.10 -5.98
CA ASP A 66 -1.14 -0.47 -6.76
C ASP A 66 -1.44 -1.94 -6.51
N ALA A 67 -2.61 -2.23 -5.93
CA ALA A 67 -3.03 -3.59 -5.64
C ALA A 67 -4.54 -3.73 -5.76
N ASN A 68 -5.00 -4.85 -6.31
CA ASN A 68 -6.41 -5.20 -6.29
C ASN A 68 -6.61 -6.70 -6.01
N PRO A 69 -7.28 -7.12 -4.93
CA PRO A 69 -7.87 -6.30 -3.86
C PRO A 69 -6.85 -5.40 -3.17
N ALA A 70 -7.34 -4.34 -2.51
CA ALA A 70 -6.49 -3.40 -1.79
C ALA A 70 -5.51 -4.12 -0.85
N ALA A 71 -4.26 -3.65 -0.83
CA ALA A 71 -3.22 -4.22 0.01
C ALA A 71 -3.34 -3.76 1.46
N ASN A 72 -3.03 -4.67 2.37
CA ASN A 72 -2.70 -4.35 3.76
C ASN A 72 -1.21 -4.03 3.86
N TYR A 73 -0.88 -3.08 4.71
CA TYR A 73 0.48 -2.60 4.90
C TYR A 73 0.96 -2.88 6.32
N THR A 74 2.19 -3.37 6.42
CA THR A 74 2.85 -3.64 7.70
C THR A 74 4.29 -3.13 7.64
N TRP A 75 4.73 -2.49 8.73
CA TRP A 75 6.07 -1.94 8.87
C TRP A 75 6.90 -2.77 9.84
N PHE A 76 8.16 -2.97 9.50
CA PHE A 76 9.16 -3.62 10.33
C PHE A 76 10.42 -2.77 10.36
N LYS A 77 11.15 -2.81 11.48
CA LYS A 77 12.56 -2.42 11.52
C LYS A 77 13.39 -3.67 11.18
N GLU A 78 14.44 -3.53 10.37
CA GLU A 78 15.19 -4.69 9.81
C GLU A 78 15.70 -5.70 10.87
N ASP A 79 15.97 -5.23 12.10
CA ASP A 79 16.45 -6.05 13.22
C ASP A 79 15.35 -6.49 14.21
N GLU A 80 14.07 -6.28 13.87
CA GLU A 80 12.94 -6.61 14.73
C GLU A 80 11.99 -7.63 14.07
N ASP A 81 11.72 -8.72 14.78
CA ASP A 81 10.76 -9.75 14.32
C ASP A 81 9.29 -9.29 14.44
N SER A 82 9.02 -8.32 15.31
CA SER A 82 7.68 -7.78 15.54
C SER A 82 7.37 -6.60 14.63
N PRO A 83 6.13 -6.49 14.12
CA PRO A 83 5.68 -5.30 13.41
C PRO A 83 5.82 -4.05 14.27
N THR A 84 6.48 -3.02 13.74
CA THR A 84 6.60 -1.72 14.39
C THR A 84 5.31 -0.90 14.24
N ALA A 85 4.62 -1.05 13.09
CA ALA A 85 3.36 -0.39 12.81
C ALA A 85 2.52 -1.12 11.76
N SER A 86 1.24 -0.76 11.68
CA SER A 86 0.32 -1.23 10.65
C SER A 86 -0.33 -0.05 9.92
N GLY A 87 -0.70 -0.27 8.67
CA GLY A 87 -1.27 0.75 7.81
C GLY A 87 -0.25 1.44 6.91
N GLN A 88 -0.78 2.24 5.99
CA GLN A 88 -0.01 2.84 4.91
C GLN A 88 0.98 3.91 5.40
N ILE A 89 0.66 4.55 6.53
CA ILE A 89 1.39 5.67 7.11
C ILE A 89 1.91 5.24 8.47
N PHE A 90 3.21 5.44 8.71
CA PHE A 90 3.86 5.23 9.99
C PHE A 90 4.52 6.53 10.46
N ASN A 91 4.09 7.02 11.63
CA ASN A 91 4.58 8.27 12.21
C ASN A 91 5.49 7.98 13.40
N ILE A 92 6.69 8.55 13.37
CA ILE A 92 7.65 8.49 14.48
C ILE A 92 7.76 9.91 15.04
N ASN A 93 7.40 10.07 16.30
CA ASN A 93 7.44 11.35 17.00
C ASN A 93 8.58 11.35 18.02
N ASN A 94 9.10 12.53 18.33
CA ASN A 94 10.19 12.70 19.29
C ASN A 94 11.37 11.76 18.94
N THR A 95 11.84 11.87 17.69
CA THR A 95 12.89 11.01 17.14
C THR A 95 14.18 11.13 17.93
N SER A 96 14.93 10.05 17.99
CA SER A 96 16.20 9.93 18.71
C SER A 96 17.14 9.02 17.92
N PRO A 97 18.46 9.05 18.17
CA PRO A 97 19.43 8.30 17.37
C PRO A 97 19.12 6.81 17.23
N GLU A 98 18.49 6.18 18.22
CA GLU A 98 18.05 4.77 18.18
C GLU A 98 16.95 4.47 17.16
N HIS A 99 16.22 5.49 16.69
CA HIS A 99 15.25 5.35 15.61
C HIS A 99 15.92 5.31 14.23
N SER A 100 17.24 5.52 14.14
CA SER A 100 17.96 5.34 12.88
C SER A 100 17.97 3.87 12.47
N GLY A 101 17.96 3.62 11.16
CA GLY A 101 18.09 2.27 10.60
C GLY A 101 17.20 2.03 9.38
N HIS A 102 17.14 0.77 8.97
CA HIS A 102 16.33 0.33 7.84
C HIS A 102 14.92 -0.05 8.27
N TYR A 103 13.94 0.55 7.60
CA TYR A 103 12.52 0.26 7.75
C TYR A 103 12.00 -0.43 6.50
N ILE A 104 11.33 -1.56 6.70
CA ILE A 104 10.76 -2.40 5.63
C ILE A 104 9.25 -2.22 5.66
N CYS A 105 8.68 -1.69 4.57
CA CYS A 105 7.25 -1.74 4.33
C CYS A 105 6.91 -3.01 3.56
N ILE A 106 5.82 -3.66 3.95
CA ILE A 106 5.31 -4.87 3.33
C ILE A 106 3.86 -4.60 2.90
N ALA A 107 3.61 -4.63 1.59
CA ALA A 107 2.29 -4.56 1.00
C ALA A 107 1.83 -5.96 0.62
N GLN A 108 0.67 -6.39 1.14
CA GLN A 108 0.16 -7.75 0.94
C GLN A 108 -1.34 -7.75 0.67
N ASN A 109 -1.76 -8.54 -0.31
CA ASN A 109 -3.17 -8.89 -0.51
C ASN A 109 -3.30 -10.42 -0.70
N THR A 110 -4.50 -10.88 -1.07
CA THR A 110 -4.76 -12.31 -1.31
C THR A 110 -4.06 -12.89 -2.54
N ARG A 111 -3.50 -12.04 -3.42
CA ARG A 111 -2.81 -12.43 -4.66
C ARG A 111 -1.29 -12.49 -4.49
N GLY A 112 -0.73 -11.73 -3.57
CA GLY A 112 0.71 -11.75 -3.31
C GLY A 112 1.17 -10.74 -2.30
N ARG A 113 2.50 -10.63 -2.18
CA ARG A 113 3.18 -9.77 -1.22
C ARG A 113 4.46 -9.22 -1.85
N HIS A 114 4.68 -7.92 -1.69
CA HIS A 114 5.91 -7.25 -2.05
C HIS A 114 6.37 -6.34 -0.91
N ASN A 115 7.66 -6.02 -0.88
CA ASN A 115 8.26 -5.17 0.14
C ASN A 115 9.14 -4.09 -0.49
N SER A 116 9.46 -3.09 0.32
CA SER A 116 10.34 -1.99 -0.03
C SER A 116 10.98 -1.45 1.23
N THR A 117 12.25 -1.04 1.12
CA THR A 117 13.07 -0.66 2.27
C THR A 117 13.48 0.80 2.15
N VAL A 118 13.50 1.50 3.27
CA VAL A 118 14.00 2.87 3.38
C VAL A 118 14.96 2.98 4.55
N HIS A 119 16.01 3.79 4.41
CA HIS A 119 16.93 4.11 5.48
C HIS A 119 16.57 5.47 6.10
N LEU A 120 16.35 5.49 7.41
CA LEU A 120 16.13 6.71 8.18
C LEU A 120 17.37 7.03 9.01
N THR A 121 17.84 8.27 8.92
CA THR A 121 18.97 8.77 9.71
C THR A 121 18.48 9.85 10.67
N VAL A 122 18.65 9.64 11.97
CA VAL A 122 18.41 10.67 12.99
C VAL A 122 19.74 11.25 13.44
N LEU A 123 19.96 12.53 13.15
CA LEU A 123 21.11 13.28 13.59
C LEU A 123 20.88 13.75 15.03
N GLU A 124 21.87 13.55 15.89
CA GLU A 124 21.85 14.14 17.23
C GLU A 124 21.57 15.62 17.13
N GLY A 125 20.62 16.08 17.94
CA GLY A 125 20.42 17.50 18.12
C GLY A 125 21.70 18.05 18.71
N LYS A 126 22.48 18.81 17.93
CA LYS A 126 23.53 19.64 18.51
C LYS A 126 22.86 20.61 19.47
N LEU A 127 22.73 20.21 20.73
CA LEU A 127 22.76 21.11 21.86
C LEU A 127 24.05 21.91 21.65
N HIS A 128 23.90 23.14 21.19
CA HIS A 128 25.01 24.08 21.09
C HIS A 128 25.56 24.22 22.52
N PRO A 129 26.73 23.65 22.88
CA PRO A 129 27.17 23.64 24.25
C PRO A 129 27.99 24.91 24.52
N HIS A 130 27.50 26.10 24.14
CA HIS A 130 28.11 27.37 24.52
C HIS A 130 27.06 28.49 24.60
N CYS A 131 26.34 28.55 25.72
CA CYS A 131 26.36 29.79 26.50
C CYS A 131 27.00 29.43 27.84
N PHE A 132 28.32 29.25 27.83
CA PHE A 132 29.10 29.26 29.06
C PHE A 132 29.16 30.71 29.53
N THR A 133 28.55 30.97 30.68
CA THR A 133 28.68 32.18 31.47
C THR A 133 30.16 32.60 31.58
N GLY A 134 30.49 33.86 31.25
CA GLY A 134 31.87 34.33 31.33
C GLY A 134 32.08 35.83 31.07
N HIS A 135 31.78 36.65 32.09
CA HIS A 135 32.58 37.80 32.52
C HIS A 135 32.72 39.03 31.57
N MET A 136 31.94 40.08 31.84
CA MET A 136 32.32 41.46 31.50
C MET A 136 32.98 42.07 32.74
N THR A 137 34.31 42.02 32.80
CA THR A 137 35.09 43.00 33.57
C THR A 137 35.39 44.19 32.68
N LEU A 138 34.97 45.37 33.15
CA LEU A 138 35.70 46.63 33.08
C LEU A 138 35.22 47.50 34.23
#